data_AF-A0A0B5ES81-F1
#
_entry.id   AF-A0A0B5ES81-F1
#
_cell.length_a   1.000
_cell.length_b   1.000
_cell.length_c   1.000
_cell.angle_alpha   90.00
_cell.angle_beta   90.00
_cell.angle_gamma   90.00
#
_symmetry.space_group_name_H-M   'P 1'
#
loop_
_entity.id
_entity.type
_entity.pdbx_description
1 polymer ?
#
loop_
_entity_poly.entity_id
_entity_poly.type
_entity_poly.pdbx_seq_one_letter_code
_entity_poly.pdbx_strand_id
1 'polypeptide(L)' 'MEHIDVAVIGGGQSGLATAHALLRRGLRPVVLEASDRAAGSWPHYYDSLTLFSPARYS' A
#
# COMPACT_ATOMS: atom_id res chain seq x y z
N MET A 1 14.21 -18.53 -10.98
CA MET A 1 13.12 -17.54 -10.87
C MET A 1 12.09 -18.09 -9.90
N GLU A 2 11.72 -17.30 -8.90
CA GLU A 2 10.59 -17.64 -8.04
C GLU A 2 9.28 -17.36 -8.79
N HIS A 3 8.30 -18.27 -8.67
CA HIS A 3 6.98 -18.08 -9.26
C HIS A 3 6.07 -17.43 -8.22
N ILE A 4 5.54 -16.25 -8.54
CA ILE A 4 4.64 -15.49 -7.67
C ILE A 4 3.28 -15.43 -8.36
N ASP A 5 2.24 -15.90 -7.70
CA ASP A 5 0.88 -15.94 -8.28
C ASP A 5 0.29 -14.54 -8.45
N VAL A 6 0.62 -13.60 -7.53
CA VAL A 6 0.15 -12.22 -7.58
C VAL A 6 1.24 -11.25 -7.10
N ALA A 7 1.61 -10.30 -7.95
CA ALA A 7 2.43 -9.16 -7.59
C ALA A 7 1.59 -7.88 -7.54
N VAL A 8 1.72 -7.11 -6.46
CA VAL A 8 1.12 -5.79 -6.30
C VAL A 8 2.23 -4.75 -6.45
N ILE A 9 2.09 -3.85 -7.41
CA ILE A 9 3.08 -2.79 -7.67
C ILE A 9 2.60 -1.51 -6.97
N GLY A 10 3.40 -1.02 -6.03
CA GLY A 10 3.10 0.11 -5.14
C GLY A 10 2.69 -0.35 -3.74
N GLY A 11 3.40 0.14 -2.73
CA GLY A 11 3.17 -0.06 -1.30
C GLY A 11 2.48 1.13 -0.61
N GLY A 12 1.74 1.94 -1.37
CA GLY A 12 0.82 2.95 -0.82
C GLY A 12 -0.51 2.36 -0.33
N GLN A 13 -1.46 3.22 0.06
CA GLN A 13 -2.73 2.81 0.66
C GLN A 13 -3.53 1.83 -0.21
N SER A 14 -3.58 2.04 -1.53
CA SER A 14 -4.30 1.16 -2.45
C SER A 14 -3.63 -0.21 -2.55
N GLY A 15 -2.31 -0.25 -2.69
CA GLY A 15 -1.57 -1.51 -2.79
C GLY A 15 -1.65 -2.35 -1.52
N LEU A 16 -1.53 -1.72 -0.35
CA LEU A 16 -1.70 -2.40 0.94
C LEU A 16 -3.13 -2.90 1.15
N ALA A 17 -4.15 -2.12 0.76
CA ALA A 17 -5.55 -2.57 0.81
C ALA A 17 -5.79 -3.77 -0.13
N THR A 18 -5.21 -3.76 -1.33
CA THR A 18 -5.25 -4.88 -2.28
C THR A 18 -4.57 -6.11 -1.68
N ALA A 19 -3.36 -5.98 -1.15
CA ALA A 19 -2.63 -7.09 -0.53
C ALA A 19 -3.42 -7.70 0.63
N HIS A 20 -4.01 -6.86 1.49
CA HIS A 20 -4.90 -7.30 2.57
C HIS A 20 -6.11 -8.10 2.04
N ALA A 21 -6.77 -7.60 0.99
CA ALA A 21 -7.92 -8.26 0.39
C ALA A 21 -7.57 -9.59 -0.30
N LEU A 22 -6.34 -9.74 -0.81
CA LEU A 22 -5.82 -10.98 -1.40
C LEU A 22 -5.47 -12.00 -0.31
N LEU A 23 -4.84 -11.56 0.79
CA LEU A 23 -4.56 -12.41 1.96
C LEU A 23 -5.84 -13.04 2.51
N ARG A 24 -6.91 -12.25 2.63
CA ARG A 24 -8.23 -12.74 3.06
C ARG A 24 -8.88 -13.76 2.11
N ARG A 25 -8.41 -13.84 0.86
CA ARG A 25 -8.84 -14.84 -0.13
C ARG A 25 -7.92 -16.06 -0.18
N GLY A 26 -6.96 -16.17 0.74
CA GLY A 26 -6.01 -17.29 0.80
C GLY A 26 -4.83 -17.18 -0.17
N LEU A 27 -4.66 -16.02 -0.82
CA LEU A 27 -3.54 -15.77 -1.71
C LEU A 27 -2.34 -15.21 -0.94
N ARG A 28 -1.14 -15.35 -1.50
CA ARG A 28 0.12 -14.84 -0.92
C ARG A 28 0.78 -13.84 -1.87
N PRO A 29 0.30 -12.59 -1.92
CA PRO A 29 0.86 -11.60 -2.82
C PRO A 29 2.23 -11.10 -2.34
N VAL A 30 3.06 -10.68 -3.28
CA VAL A 30 4.25 -9.85 -3.00
C VAL A 30 3.95 -8.41 -3.36
N VAL A 31 4.30 -7.48 -2.46
CA VAL A 31 4.17 -6.03 -2.70
C VAL A 31 5.55 -5.47 -3.04
N LEU A 32 5.66 -4.79 -4.17
CA LEU A 32 6.88 -4.11 -4.62
C LEU A 32 6.69 -2.61 -4.49
N GLU A 33 7.49 -1.96 -3.65
CA GLU A 33 7.51 -0.51 -3.45
C GLU A 33 8.86 0.04 -3.92
N ALA A 34 8.82 1.16 -4.65
CA ALA A 34 10.03 1.82 -5.13
C ALA A 34 10.71 2.67 -4.05
N SER A 35 9.92 3.14 -3.09
CA SER A 35 10.33 3.94 -1.94
C SER A 35 10.99 3.11 -0.86
N ASP A 36 11.71 3.78 0.05
CA ASP A 36 12.34 3.17 1.23
C ASP A 36 11.32 2.62 2.24
N ARG A 37 10.09 3.14 2.23
CA ARG A 37 9.04 2.85 3.20
C ARG A 37 7.68 2.71 2.52
N ALA A 38 6.84 1.84 3.08
CA ALA A 38 5.45 1.65 2.67
C ALA A 38 4.56 2.82 3.14
N ALA A 39 4.73 3.99 2.52
CA ALA A 39 3.99 5.21 2.83
C ALA A 39 3.32 5.83 1.60
N GLY A 40 3.46 5.22 0.41
CA GLY A 40 2.95 5.80 -0.83
C GLY A 40 3.44 7.24 -1.04
N SER A 41 2.58 8.12 -1.54
CA SER A 41 2.93 9.52 -1.79
C SER A 41 3.04 10.39 -0.53
N TRP A 42 2.63 9.89 0.66
CA TRP A 42 2.54 10.71 1.88
C TRP A 42 3.82 11.48 2.23
N PRO A 43 5.02 10.87 2.18
CA PRO A 43 6.27 11.57 2.50
C PRO A 43 6.67 12.66 1.50
N HIS A 44 6.01 12.75 0.35
CA HIS A 44 6.31 13.71 -0.72
C HIS A 44 5.37 14.91 -0.74
N TYR A 45 4.40 14.96 0.17
CA TYR A 45 3.58 16.15 0.35
C TYR A 45 4.27 17.20 1.23
N TYR A 46 3.70 18.40 1.23
CA TYR A 46 4.16 19.54 2.02
C TYR A 46 3.95 19.33 3.53
N ASP A 47 4.80 19.95 4.35
CA ASP A 47 4.86 19.73 5.81
C ASP A 47 3.55 20.04 6.56
N SER A 48 2.78 21.01 6.08
CA SER A 48 1.51 21.39 6.73
C SER A 48 0.31 20.55 6.29
N LEU A 49 0.52 19.49 5.51
CA LEU A 49 -0.58 18.62 5.09
C LEU A 49 -1.19 17.91 6.29
N THR A 50 -2.50 18.04 6.41
CA THR A 50 -3.33 17.21 7.29
C THR A 50 -4.45 16.59 6.46
N LEU A 51 -4.94 15.43 6.89
CA LEU A 51 -6.17 14.86 6.32
C LEU A 51 -7.35 15.82 6.56
N PHE A 52 -8.26 15.88 5.59
CA PHE A 52 -9.48 16.68 5.67
C PHE A 52 -10.64 15.95 6.36
N SER A 53 -10.46 14.68 6.72
CA SER A 53 -11.42 13.88 7.48
C SER A 53 -10.79 13.32 8.76
N PRO A 54 -11.58 13.11 9.82
CA PRO A 54 -11.13 12.36 10.99
C PRO A 54 -10.67 10.95 10.61
N ALA A 55 -9.68 10.41 11.33
CA ALA A 55 -9.08 9.11 11.05
C ALA A 55 -10.08 7.94 10.90
N ARG A 56 -11.26 8.00 11.53
CA ARG A 56 -12.32 6.98 11.39
C ARG A 56 -12.99 6.96 10.00
N TYR A 57 -12.74 7.97 9.17
CA TYR A 57 -13.30 8.15 7.83
C TYR A 57 -12.20 8.31 6.77
N SER A 58 -10.95 7.98 7.11
CA SER A 58 -9.81 8.04 6.21
C SER A 58 -9.28 6.64 5.92
#